data_AF-A0AAU1KKS5-F1
#
_entry.id   AF-A0AAU1KKS5-F1
#
_cell.length_a   1.000
_cell.length_b   1.000
_cell.length_c   1.000
_cell.angle_alpha   90.00
_cell.angle_beta   90.00
_cell.angle_gamma   90.00
#
_symmetry.space_group_name_H-M   'P 1'
#
loop_
_entity.id
_entity.type
_entity.pdbx_description
1 polymer ?
#
loop_
_entity_poly.entity_id
_entity_poly.type
_entity_poly.pdbx_seq_one_letter_code
_entity_poly.pdbx_strand_id
1 'polypeptide(L)'
;MPEYGAGGFTASGASLTGSRSPAPEDEDDGSRAVIDVHHHFCAPQWREWGEAEGLVNPRALPPWAHWDAESALALMDRAGIATAVLKPMLPARYESSAQLREAITVTLRAAVEAAEAHPGRFFFHVPLFLDDLEVSSWALRHGLDELGAVGVNITANYGGVYLGDPAYDGIFAELDDRSAVVDTHPHNLPALPAGAGGPGGGRPGGAGEPGSSPGVGADAGAAGMPGAGRPGEGGGPGGTAGARGHEAPGHAGRQGAAGGPGAGGPHPAADGPGAAGAPRASAAGGPGAGGPPGVTVPGLPNFLCDFLLDTTRAAANMIRNRTLDRFPNLSVILPHGGGFLPHIATRLEAFAGSFDPPVEPAVVRDHLHRFYYDTAGPMSPAGTLLATVDPARILFGSDWPACPADMVADVAVPALAADPALTPALRRAVNRENALRLMPRLVPA
;
A
#
# COMPACT_ATOMS: atom_id res chain seq x y z
N MET A 1 -9.15 -45.69 -72.98
CA MET A 1 -9.88 -44.79 -73.90
C MET A 1 -10.99 -44.12 -73.11
N PRO A 2 -11.20 -42.81 -73.25
CA PRO A 2 -10.24 -41.72 -73.55
C PRO A 2 -10.23 -40.69 -72.39
N GLU A 3 -9.52 -39.56 -72.36
CA GLU A 3 -8.29 -39.05 -73.01
C GLU A 3 -7.69 -37.96 -72.07
N TYR A 4 -6.37 -37.79 -72.00
CA TYR A 4 -5.59 -36.69 -72.60
C TYR A 4 -6.16 -35.25 -72.46
N GLY A 5 -5.33 -34.23 -72.22
CA GLY A 5 -3.86 -34.28 -72.19
C GLY A 5 -3.18 -33.00 -71.72
N ALA A 6 -1.85 -32.96 -71.89
CA ALA A 6 -1.00 -31.86 -71.43
C ALA A 6 -0.92 -30.70 -72.45
N GLY A 7 -0.82 -29.47 -71.93
CA GLY A 7 -0.38 -28.29 -72.67
C GLY A 7 0.83 -27.68 -71.96
N GLY A 8 1.96 -27.56 -72.66
CA GLY A 8 3.21 -27.02 -72.10
C GLY A 8 3.60 -25.70 -72.74
N PHE A 9 4.38 -24.90 -71.99
CA PHE A 9 5.21 -23.77 -72.44
C PHE A 9 4.57 -22.69 -73.33
N THR A 10 4.46 -21.48 -72.76
CA THR A 10 5.30 -20.36 -73.23
C THR A 10 5.76 -19.53 -72.04
N ALA A 11 7.05 -19.29 -71.91
CA ALA A 11 7.57 -18.22 -71.07
C ALA A 11 7.63 -16.94 -71.89
N SER A 12 7.01 -15.86 -71.40
CA SER A 12 7.15 -14.51 -71.96
C SER A 12 7.62 -13.58 -70.87
N GLY A 13 8.84 -13.05 -71.00
CA GLY A 13 9.40 -12.13 -70.03
C GLY A 13 8.71 -10.77 -70.09
N ALA A 14 8.11 -10.35 -68.98
CA ALA A 14 7.68 -8.96 -68.75
C ALA A 14 8.63 -8.33 -67.72
N SER A 15 9.03 -7.08 -67.96
CA SER A 15 10.06 -6.41 -67.14
C SER A 15 9.54 -6.09 -65.74
N LEU A 16 10.31 -6.45 -64.70
CA LEU A 16 10.05 -6.06 -63.31
C LEU A 16 10.46 -4.60 -63.07
N THR A 17 9.78 -3.65 -63.72
CA THR A 17 9.76 -2.25 -63.27
C THR A 17 8.92 -2.16 -62.01
N GLY A 18 9.58 -2.12 -60.85
CA GLY A 18 8.90 -2.29 -59.56
C GLY A 18 8.03 -1.11 -59.16
N SER A 19 6.79 -1.39 -58.78
CA SER A 19 6.19 -0.76 -57.61
C SER A 19 6.54 -1.62 -56.39
N ARG A 20 7.38 -1.10 -55.48
CA ARG A 20 7.26 -1.54 -54.09
C ARG A 20 5.84 -1.18 -53.67
N SER A 21 5.06 -2.14 -53.20
CA SER A 21 3.97 -1.80 -52.28
C SER A 21 4.58 -0.95 -51.16
N PRO A 22 3.89 0.07 -50.63
CA PRO A 22 4.33 0.66 -49.37
C PRO A 22 4.50 -0.49 -48.37
N ALA A 23 5.54 -0.40 -47.54
CA ALA A 23 5.53 -1.16 -46.29
C ALA A 23 4.23 -0.78 -45.54
N PRO A 24 3.67 -1.65 -44.68
CA PRO A 24 2.73 -1.15 -43.69
C PRO A 24 3.39 0.05 -43.01
N GLU A 25 2.67 1.17 -42.96
CA GLU A 25 3.09 2.30 -42.13
C GLU A 25 3.22 1.77 -40.70
N ASP A 26 4.22 2.22 -39.94
CA ASP A 26 4.36 1.84 -38.54
C ASP A 26 3.16 2.43 -37.77
N GLU A 27 2.06 1.67 -37.73
CA GLU A 27 0.93 1.92 -36.84
C GLU A 27 1.47 1.87 -35.41
N ASP A 28 1.67 3.03 -34.79
CA ASP A 28 2.05 3.14 -33.39
C ASP A 28 0.96 2.48 -32.53
N ASP A 29 1.23 1.24 -32.11
CA ASP A 29 0.39 0.47 -31.22
C ASP A 29 0.39 1.04 -29.78
N GLY A 30 1.18 2.10 -29.54
CA GLY A 30 1.40 2.77 -28.26
C GLY A 30 2.22 1.95 -27.27
N SER A 31 2.94 0.93 -27.74
CA SER A 31 3.96 0.25 -26.94
C SER A 31 5.21 1.10 -26.69
N ARG A 32 5.45 2.13 -27.51
CA ARG A 32 6.73 2.87 -27.58
C ARG A 32 6.69 4.27 -26.96
N ALA A 33 5.58 4.63 -26.31
CA ALA A 33 5.30 5.97 -25.82
C ALA A 33 4.66 6.00 -24.43
N VAL A 34 4.99 5.04 -23.56
CA VAL A 34 4.34 4.87 -22.25
C VAL A 34 4.66 6.05 -21.33
N ILE A 35 3.66 6.49 -20.56
CA ILE A 35 3.75 7.48 -19.49
C ILE A 35 3.56 6.77 -18.15
N ASP A 36 4.62 6.76 -17.35
CA ASP A 36 4.62 6.24 -15.97
C ASP A 36 4.20 7.35 -15.00
N VAL A 37 2.98 7.27 -14.46
CA VAL A 37 2.50 8.24 -13.45
C VAL A 37 2.96 7.91 -12.03
N HIS A 38 3.59 6.77 -11.81
CA HIS A 38 3.96 6.25 -10.49
C HIS A 38 5.45 5.87 -10.46
N HIS A 39 6.31 6.88 -10.54
CA HIS A 39 7.76 6.72 -10.54
C HIS A 39 8.35 7.32 -9.26
N HIS A 40 8.72 6.49 -8.27
CA HIS A 40 9.24 6.97 -7.00
C HIS A 40 10.58 7.71 -7.16
N PHE A 41 10.68 8.87 -6.50
CA PHE A 41 11.85 9.74 -6.58
C PHE A 41 12.38 10.05 -5.17
N CYS A 42 13.66 9.77 -4.92
CA CYS A 42 14.32 10.13 -3.67
C CYS A 42 15.66 10.81 -4.02
N ALA A 43 15.62 12.14 -4.06
CA ALA A 43 16.70 12.95 -4.62
C ALA A 43 18.07 12.65 -3.98
N PRO A 44 19.13 12.45 -4.78
CA PRO A 44 20.51 12.38 -4.27
C PRO A 44 20.85 13.53 -3.33
N GLN A 45 20.49 14.75 -3.73
CA GLN A 45 20.65 16.00 -2.98
C GLN A 45 19.92 15.95 -1.63
N TRP A 46 18.72 15.34 -1.55
CA TRP A 46 17.99 15.15 -0.29
C TRP A 46 18.65 14.11 0.61
N ARG A 47 19.21 13.03 0.04
CA ARG A 47 19.95 12.02 0.81
C ARG A 47 21.23 12.60 1.43
N GLU A 48 21.95 13.43 0.68
CA GLU A 48 23.15 14.13 1.15
C GLU A 48 22.83 15.18 2.22
N TRP A 49 21.82 16.01 1.98
CA TRP A 49 21.32 16.98 2.97
C TRP A 49 20.83 16.28 4.26
N GLY A 50 20.07 15.19 4.13
CA GLY A 50 19.54 14.43 5.26
C GLY A 50 20.61 13.68 6.06
N GLU A 51 21.75 13.32 5.46
CA GLU A 51 22.92 12.82 6.20
C GLU A 51 23.63 13.96 6.95
N ALA A 52 23.77 15.13 6.33
CA ALA A 52 24.39 16.31 6.95
C ALA A 52 23.59 16.86 8.15
N GLU A 53 22.26 16.85 8.06
CA GLU A 53 21.34 17.18 9.16
C GLU A 53 21.19 16.05 10.20
N GLY A 54 21.77 14.87 9.96
CA GLY A 54 21.68 13.71 10.85
C GLY A 54 20.31 13.01 10.87
N LEU A 55 19.40 13.36 9.95
CA LEU A 55 18.03 12.83 9.84
C LEU A 55 18.01 11.39 9.29
N VAL A 56 18.96 11.04 8.44
CA VAL A 56 19.08 9.70 7.85
C VAL A 56 20.52 9.19 7.87
N ASN A 57 20.66 7.87 7.87
CA ASN A 57 21.91 7.19 7.54
C ASN A 57 21.74 6.58 6.14
N PRO A 58 22.41 7.09 5.09
CA PRO A 58 22.24 6.59 3.72
C PRO A 58 22.56 5.10 3.53
N ARG A 59 23.30 4.46 4.44
CA ARG A 59 23.56 3.00 4.41
C ARG A 59 22.46 2.16 5.07
N ALA A 60 21.51 2.80 5.73
CA ALA A 60 20.34 2.19 6.36
C ALA A 60 19.02 2.58 5.64
N LEU A 61 19.10 3.39 4.58
CA LEU A 61 17.97 3.63 3.69
C LEU A 61 17.61 2.35 2.91
N PRO A 62 16.33 2.14 2.58
CA PRO A 62 15.89 1.02 1.74
C PRO A 62 16.37 1.20 0.29
N PRO A 63 16.55 0.12 -0.51
CA PRO A 63 17.06 0.20 -1.87
C PRO A 63 16.34 1.21 -2.77
N TRP A 64 15.02 1.38 -2.62
CA TRP A 64 14.23 2.33 -3.40
C TRP A 64 14.57 3.80 -3.13
N ALA A 65 15.23 4.13 -2.01
CA ALA A 65 15.68 5.50 -1.76
C ALA A 65 16.89 5.87 -2.64
N HIS A 66 17.56 4.90 -3.26
CA HIS A 66 18.76 5.12 -4.08
C HIS A 66 18.40 5.41 -5.55
N TRP A 67 17.48 6.35 -5.78
CA TRP A 67 17.17 6.86 -7.11
C TRP A 67 18.38 7.58 -7.71
N ASP A 68 18.64 7.33 -8.99
CA ASP A 68 19.55 8.10 -9.84
C ASP A 68 19.01 8.14 -11.29
N ALA A 69 19.41 9.15 -12.07
CA ALA A 69 18.87 9.40 -13.40
C ALA A 69 19.34 8.39 -14.47
N GLU A 70 20.54 7.81 -14.32
CA GLU A 70 21.08 6.85 -15.29
C GLU A 70 20.33 5.52 -15.18
N SER A 71 20.14 5.02 -13.96
CA SER A 71 19.31 3.84 -13.68
C SER A 71 17.85 4.04 -14.08
N ALA A 72 17.29 5.24 -13.84
CA ALA A 72 15.92 5.58 -14.23
C ALA A 72 15.74 5.52 -15.75
N LEU A 73 16.60 6.22 -16.50
CA LEU A 73 16.57 6.23 -17.97
C LEU A 73 16.85 4.84 -18.56
N ALA A 74 17.78 4.07 -17.99
CA ALA A 74 18.09 2.72 -18.42
C ALA A 74 16.90 1.75 -18.24
N LEU A 75 16.12 1.86 -17.15
CA LEU A 75 14.85 1.15 -17.05
C LEU A 75 13.84 1.66 -18.07
N MET A 76 13.65 2.98 -18.15
CA MET A 76 12.63 3.59 -19.00
C MET A 76 12.80 3.17 -20.47
N ASP A 77 14.02 3.23 -20.99
CA ASP A 77 14.37 2.79 -22.34
C ASP A 77 14.19 1.28 -22.54
N ARG A 78 14.48 0.47 -21.50
CA ARG A 78 14.24 -0.99 -21.51
C ARG A 78 12.75 -1.36 -21.49
N ALA A 79 11.93 -0.57 -20.82
CA ALA A 79 10.51 -0.83 -20.56
C ALA A 79 9.53 -0.12 -21.53
N GLY A 80 10.02 0.72 -22.45
CA GLY A 80 9.20 1.50 -23.38
C GLY A 80 8.58 2.77 -22.78
N ILE A 81 9.05 3.20 -21.61
CA ILE A 81 8.58 4.38 -20.90
C ILE A 81 9.24 5.63 -21.51
N ALA A 82 8.46 6.39 -22.28
CA ALA A 82 8.91 7.66 -22.83
C ALA A 82 9.03 8.73 -21.74
N THR A 83 8.07 8.76 -20.81
CA THR A 83 7.93 9.83 -19.80
C THR A 83 7.61 9.24 -18.44
N ALA A 84 8.25 9.73 -17.38
CA ALA A 84 7.96 9.39 -16.00
C ALA A 84 7.60 10.64 -15.18
N VAL A 85 6.57 10.52 -14.34
CA VAL A 85 6.19 11.54 -13.36
C VAL A 85 6.80 11.15 -12.02
N LEU A 86 7.85 11.87 -11.64
CA LEU A 86 8.57 11.70 -10.40
C LEU A 86 7.62 11.99 -9.22
N LYS A 87 7.49 11.01 -8.31
CA LYS A 87 6.76 11.07 -7.03
C LYS A 87 7.77 11.15 -5.87
N PRO A 88 8.09 12.36 -5.38
CA PRO A 88 8.99 12.55 -4.25
C PRO A 88 8.62 11.76 -2.97
N MET A 89 9.52 10.89 -2.54
CA MET A 89 9.45 10.11 -1.30
C MET A 89 10.62 10.48 -0.38
N LEU A 90 10.32 11.05 0.79
CA LEU A 90 11.32 11.60 1.71
C LEU A 90 11.28 10.84 3.07
N PRO A 91 11.94 9.67 3.20
CA PRO A 91 11.81 8.76 4.36
C PRO A 91 12.49 9.21 5.68
N ALA A 92 12.49 10.50 6.00
CA ALA A 92 12.94 11.03 7.30
C ALA A 92 11.79 11.20 8.30
N ARG A 93 12.13 11.63 9.52
CA ARG A 93 11.24 12.42 10.39
C ARG A 93 11.79 13.83 10.47
N TYR A 94 10.94 14.84 10.56
CA TYR A 94 11.35 16.24 10.69
C TYR A 94 11.01 16.77 12.07
N GLU A 95 11.92 17.55 12.65
CA GLU A 95 11.74 18.11 13.99
C GLU A 95 11.05 19.49 13.96
N SER A 96 10.93 20.11 12.78
CA SER A 96 10.22 21.38 12.59
C SER A 96 9.74 21.60 11.15
N SER A 97 8.74 22.45 11.00
CA SER A 97 8.22 22.98 9.73
C SER A 97 9.32 23.60 8.85
N ALA A 98 10.33 24.25 9.45
CA ALA A 98 11.46 24.81 8.72
C ALA A 98 12.34 23.72 8.08
N GLN A 99 12.59 22.64 8.81
CA GLN A 99 13.40 21.52 8.33
C GLN A 99 12.65 20.70 7.27
N LEU A 100 11.35 20.46 7.44
CA LEU A 100 10.48 19.87 6.41
C LEU A 100 10.46 20.73 5.13
N ARG A 101 10.34 22.06 5.28
CA ARG A 101 10.35 23.02 4.16
C ARG A 101 11.67 23.00 3.39
N GLU A 102 12.81 22.91 4.07
CA GLU A 102 14.10 22.76 3.40
C GLU A 102 14.20 21.40 2.67
N ALA A 103 13.74 20.31 3.30
CA ALA A 103 13.69 18.99 2.68
C ALA A 103 12.89 18.98 1.35
N ILE A 104 11.73 19.64 1.33
CA ILE A 104 10.91 19.83 0.13
C ILE A 104 11.63 20.72 -0.88
N THR A 105 12.27 21.82 -0.44
CA THR A 105 13.02 22.75 -1.30
C THR A 105 14.18 22.08 -2.03
N VAL A 106 14.97 21.26 -1.32
CA VAL A 106 16.07 20.47 -1.88
C VAL A 106 15.53 19.42 -2.88
N THR A 107 14.43 18.75 -2.53
CA THR A 107 13.86 17.69 -3.38
C THR A 107 13.21 18.23 -4.65
N LEU A 108 12.46 19.34 -4.57
CA LEU A 108 11.85 19.98 -5.75
C LEU A 108 12.92 20.55 -6.69
N ARG A 109 14.01 21.12 -6.15
CA ARG A 109 15.14 21.58 -6.98
C ARG A 109 15.76 20.42 -7.77
N ALA A 110 16.02 19.29 -7.11
CA ALA A 110 16.54 18.10 -7.77
C ALA A 110 15.59 17.53 -8.84
N ALA A 111 14.28 17.64 -8.64
CA ALA A 111 13.28 17.23 -9.62
C ALA A 111 13.22 18.16 -10.85
N VAL A 112 13.38 19.47 -10.64
CA VAL A 112 13.55 20.46 -11.72
C VAL A 112 14.86 20.21 -12.48
N GLU A 113 15.98 20.03 -11.78
CA GLU A 113 17.28 19.70 -12.38
C GLU A 113 17.20 18.44 -13.27
N ALA A 114 16.48 17.40 -12.84
CA ALA A 114 16.25 16.19 -13.65
C ALA A 114 15.35 16.44 -14.89
N ALA A 115 14.29 17.25 -14.75
CA ALA A 115 13.39 17.59 -15.84
C ALA A 115 14.06 18.50 -16.90
N GLU A 116 14.88 19.46 -16.48
CA GLU A 116 15.66 20.33 -17.37
C GLU A 116 16.80 19.57 -18.07
N ALA A 117 17.46 18.65 -17.38
CA ALA A 117 18.52 17.81 -17.97
C ALA A 117 17.98 16.80 -19.00
N HIS A 118 16.73 16.35 -18.84
CA HIS A 118 16.10 15.35 -19.72
C HIS A 118 14.67 15.78 -20.14
N PRO A 119 14.53 16.83 -20.99
CA PRO A 119 13.23 17.39 -21.35
C PRO A 119 12.25 16.35 -21.91
N GLY A 120 11.05 16.29 -21.34
CA GLY A 120 10.01 15.34 -21.72
C GLY A 120 10.20 13.89 -21.24
N ARG A 121 11.38 13.53 -20.70
CA ARG A 121 11.58 12.25 -19.98
C ARG A 121 11.03 12.34 -18.56
N PHE A 122 11.27 13.45 -17.86
CA PHE A 122 10.81 13.64 -16.48
C PHE A 122 9.88 14.85 -16.31
N PHE A 123 8.81 14.62 -15.56
CA PHE A 123 7.98 15.65 -14.90
C PHE A 123 7.90 15.29 -13.41
N PHE A 124 7.30 16.13 -12.56
CA PHE A 124 7.28 15.86 -11.11
C PHE A 124 5.99 16.30 -10.40
N HIS A 125 5.71 15.61 -9.30
CA HIS A 125 4.71 15.95 -8.30
C HIS A 125 5.33 16.75 -7.13
N VAL A 126 4.48 17.53 -6.44
CA VAL A 126 4.84 18.18 -5.16
C VAL A 126 4.53 17.24 -3.98
N PRO A 127 5.49 16.92 -3.09
CA PRO A 127 5.18 16.17 -1.88
C PRO A 127 4.49 17.07 -0.85
N LEU A 128 3.33 16.64 -0.36
CA LEU A 128 2.62 17.28 0.74
C LEU A 128 2.68 16.43 2.02
N PHE A 129 2.48 17.07 3.15
CA PHE A 129 2.58 16.48 4.48
C PHE A 129 1.39 16.96 5.31
N LEU A 130 0.35 16.15 5.43
CA LEU A 130 -0.91 16.59 6.05
C LEU A 130 -0.85 16.67 7.58
N ASP A 131 0.29 16.31 8.18
CA ASP A 131 0.68 16.65 9.55
C ASP A 131 1.30 18.05 9.68
N ASP A 132 1.69 18.72 8.58
CA ASP A 132 2.04 20.14 8.51
C ASP A 132 1.34 20.84 7.33
N LEU A 133 0.14 21.35 7.60
CA LEU A 133 -0.69 22.03 6.61
C LEU A 133 -0.11 23.39 6.18
N GLU A 134 0.63 24.11 7.03
CA GLU A 134 1.23 25.40 6.65
C GLU A 134 2.36 25.21 5.63
N VAL A 135 3.23 24.22 5.87
CA VAL A 135 4.27 23.85 4.90
C VAL A 135 3.66 23.26 3.64
N SER A 136 2.56 22.50 3.74
CA SER A 136 1.84 22.00 2.56
C SER A 136 1.25 23.14 1.71
N SER A 137 0.57 24.13 2.30
CA SER A 137 0.04 25.32 1.58
C SER A 137 1.15 26.23 1.02
N TRP A 138 2.36 26.20 1.59
CA TRP A 138 3.54 26.79 0.95
C TRP A 138 4.04 25.94 -0.23
N ALA A 139 4.16 24.62 -0.04
CA ALA A 139 4.68 23.69 -1.04
C ALA A 139 3.79 23.65 -2.29
N LEU A 140 2.46 23.72 -2.14
CA LEU A 140 1.52 23.88 -3.26
C LEU A 140 1.91 25.05 -4.17
N ARG A 141 2.03 26.24 -3.59
CA ARG A 141 2.32 27.48 -4.34
C ARG A 141 3.69 27.43 -4.98
N HIS A 142 4.71 26.99 -4.24
CA HIS A 142 6.06 26.89 -4.77
C HIS A 142 6.17 25.82 -5.88
N GLY A 143 5.59 24.64 -5.67
CA GLY A 143 5.71 23.52 -6.60
C GLY A 143 4.81 23.61 -7.84
N LEU A 144 3.50 23.86 -7.67
CA LEU A 144 2.54 23.91 -8.79
C LEU A 144 2.60 25.25 -9.54
N ASP A 145 2.53 26.36 -8.80
CA ASP A 145 2.34 27.70 -9.37
C ASP A 145 3.66 28.32 -9.85
N GLU A 146 4.76 28.14 -9.10
CA GLU A 146 6.07 28.74 -9.42
C GLU A 146 6.99 27.78 -10.22
N LEU A 147 7.20 26.54 -9.75
CA LEU A 147 8.11 25.56 -10.38
C LEU A 147 7.46 24.71 -11.48
N GLY A 148 6.14 24.75 -11.62
CA GLY A 148 5.43 24.13 -12.74
C GLY A 148 5.20 22.62 -12.66
N ALA A 149 5.16 22.04 -11.45
CA ALA A 149 4.76 20.65 -11.22
C ALA A 149 3.41 20.30 -11.88
N VAL A 150 3.21 19.00 -12.17
CA VAL A 150 2.03 18.50 -12.90
C VAL A 150 0.91 17.99 -11.98
N GLY A 151 1.19 17.90 -10.67
CA GLY A 151 0.30 17.38 -9.64
C GLY A 151 1.00 17.35 -8.28
N VAL A 152 0.42 16.66 -7.31
CA VAL A 152 0.95 16.50 -5.94
C VAL A 152 0.92 15.04 -5.53
N ASN A 153 1.79 14.65 -4.59
CA ASN A 153 1.75 13.35 -3.95
C ASN A 153 1.56 13.45 -2.42
N ILE A 154 0.75 12.55 -1.88
CA ILE A 154 0.26 12.58 -0.50
C ILE A 154 0.21 11.14 0.04
N THR A 155 0.52 10.87 1.31
CA THR A 155 0.28 9.52 1.86
C THR A 155 -1.19 9.28 2.17
N ALA A 156 -1.65 8.05 1.97
CA ALA A 156 -3.04 7.63 2.14
C ALA A 156 -3.62 7.92 3.54
N ASN A 157 -2.76 7.96 4.56
CA ASN A 157 -3.07 8.44 5.90
C ASN A 157 -1.87 9.17 6.53
N TYR A 158 -2.13 10.00 7.55
CA TYR A 158 -1.13 10.53 8.48
C TYR A 158 -1.59 10.24 9.91
N GLY A 159 -0.83 9.42 10.65
CA GLY A 159 -1.19 9.03 12.02
C GLY A 159 -2.54 8.28 12.15
N GLY A 160 -3.09 7.76 11.06
CA GLY A 160 -4.42 7.15 10.99
C GLY A 160 -5.57 8.09 10.63
N VAL A 161 -5.31 9.38 10.43
CA VAL A 161 -6.25 10.31 9.79
C VAL A 161 -6.13 10.12 8.27
N TYR A 162 -7.24 9.81 7.61
CA TYR A 162 -7.30 9.47 6.18
C TYR A 162 -7.74 10.66 5.33
N LEU A 163 -7.38 10.65 4.04
CA LEU A 163 -7.51 11.78 3.10
C LEU A 163 -8.87 12.49 3.04
N GLY A 164 -9.99 11.82 3.33
CA GLY A 164 -11.31 12.44 3.26
C GLY A 164 -11.75 13.20 4.52
N ASP A 165 -10.95 13.17 5.59
CA ASP A 165 -11.29 13.77 6.88
C ASP A 165 -11.45 15.30 6.78
N PRO A 166 -12.48 15.91 7.39
CA PRO A 166 -12.68 17.36 7.38
C PRO A 166 -11.50 18.20 7.91
N ALA A 167 -10.58 17.62 8.68
CA ALA A 167 -9.33 18.28 9.07
C ALA A 167 -8.49 18.75 7.85
N TYR A 168 -8.67 18.13 6.68
CA TYR A 168 -7.94 18.44 5.45
C TYR A 168 -8.73 19.28 4.44
N ASP A 169 -9.95 19.70 4.76
CA ASP A 169 -10.81 20.44 3.83
C ASP A 169 -10.18 21.76 3.32
N GLY A 170 -9.32 22.40 4.12
CA GLY A 170 -8.61 23.62 3.72
C GLY A 170 -7.58 23.40 2.59
N ILE A 171 -6.70 22.41 2.74
CA ILE A 171 -5.69 22.09 1.71
C ILE A 171 -6.32 21.40 0.50
N PHE A 172 -7.42 20.67 0.68
CA PHE A 172 -8.21 20.12 -0.42
C PHE A 172 -8.94 21.21 -1.21
N ALA A 173 -9.39 22.31 -0.59
CA ALA A 173 -9.89 23.47 -1.31
C ALA A 173 -8.80 24.15 -2.16
N GLU A 174 -7.60 24.36 -1.61
CA GLU A 174 -6.47 24.92 -2.38
C GLU A 174 -6.02 24.04 -3.57
N LEU A 175 -6.21 22.72 -3.46
CA LEU A 175 -6.00 21.79 -4.56
C LEU A 175 -7.16 21.85 -5.59
N ASP A 176 -8.41 22.02 -5.14
CA ASP A 176 -9.60 22.07 -6.01
C ASP A 176 -9.65 23.35 -6.85
N ASP A 177 -9.31 24.50 -6.26
CA ASP A 177 -9.12 25.80 -6.95
C ASP A 177 -8.11 25.71 -8.11
N ARG A 178 -7.18 24.74 -8.04
CA ARG A 178 -6.17 24.46 -9.06
C ARG A 178 -6.55 23.32 -10.02
N SER A 179 -7.70 22.66 -9.81
CA SER A 179 -8.07 21.40 -10.48
C SER A 179 -6.97 20.33 -10.39
N ALA A 180 -6.31 20.26 -9.23
CA ALA A 180 -5.06 19.54 -9.09
C ALA A 180 -5.21 18.01 -9.20
N VAL A 181 -4.16 17.38 -9.73
CA VAL A 181 -3.98 15.94 -9.70
C VAL A 181 -3.31 15.54 -8.40
N VAL A 182 -3.96 14.65 -7.64
CA VAL A 182 -3.48 14.12 -6.36
C VAL A 182 -3.16 12.64 -6.53
N ASP A 183 -1.88 12.30 -6.48
CA ASP A 183 -1.39 10.93 -6.49
C ASP A 183 -1.19 10.44 -5.04
N THR A 184 -2.09 9.56 -4.56
CA THR A 184 -1.94 9.01 -3.21
C THR A 184 -0.93 7.88 -3.18
N HIS A 185 -0.23 7.70 -2.07
CA HIS A 185 0.60 6.52 -1.84
C HIS A 185 0.28 5.86 -0.49
N PRO A 186 0.07 4.53 -0.42
CA PRO A 186 -0.14 3.86 0.85
C PRO A 186 1.07 3.98 1.79
N HIS A 187 0.84 3.83 3.08
CA HIS A 187 1.91 3.66 4.04
C HIS A 187 1.62 2.47 4.97
N ASN A 188 2.38 2.34 6.05
CA ASN A 188 2.05 1.44 7.13
C ASN A 188 0.63 1.72 7.64
N LEU A 189 -0.20 0.68 7.72
CA LEU A 189 -1.53 0.77 8.32
C LEU A 189 -1.42 1.35 9.74
N PRO A 190 -2.29 2.28 10.14
CA PRO A 190 -2.28 2.83 11.49
C PRO A 190 -2.53 1.72 12.52
N ALA A 191 -1.70 1.69 13.56
CA ALA A 191 -1.92 0.84 14.72
C ALA A 191 -3.23 1.20 15.41
N LEU A 192 -3.96 0.20 15.93
CA LEU A 192 -5.16 0.44 16.72
C LEU A 192 -4.80 1.25 17.98
N PRO A 193 -5.60 2.25 18.38
CA PRO A 193 -5.38 2.98 19.63
C PRO A 193 -5.29 2.02 20.83
N ALA A 194 -4.23 2.17 21.63
CA ALA A 194 -3.97 1.35 22.81
C ALA A 194 -5.03 1.61 23.90
N GLY A 195 -6.15 0.90 23.80
CA GLY A 195 -7.35 1.15 24.60
C GLY A 195 -8.67 0.78 23.89
N ALA A 196 -8.66 0.55 22.57
CA ALA A 196 -9.84 0.19 21.77
C ALA A 196 -10.41 -1.24 22.02
N GLY A 197 -10.09 -1.85 23.16
CA GLY A 197 -10.81 -3.02 23.67
C GLY A 197 -12.15 -2.56 24.25
N GLY A 198 -13.26 -2.93 23.60
CA GLY A 198 -14.60 -2.54 24.04
C GLY A 198 -14.95 -2.99 25.47
N PRO A 199 -15.99 -2.40 26.10
CA PRO A 199 -16.39 -2.68 27.47
C PRO A 199 -17.01 -4.09 27.61
N GLY A 200 -16.16 -5.12 27.56
CA GLY A 200 -16.56 -6.53 27.48
C GLY A 200 -15.41 -7.52 27.73
N GLY A 201 -14.36 -7.10 28.46
CA GLY A 201 -13.20 -7.94 28.81
C GLY A 201 -13.09 -8.12 30.33
N GLY A 202 -13.49 -9.28 30.85
CA GLY A 202 -13.28 -9.64 32.25
C GLY A 202 -11.79 -9.81 32.59
N ARG A 203 -11.41 -9.47 33.82
CA ARG A 203 -10.03 -9.64 34.33
C ARG A 203 -9.55 -11.09 34.14
N PRO A 204 -8.33 -11.34 33.63
CA PRO A 204 -7.74 -12.68 33.69
C PRO A 204 -7.41 -13.04 35.14
N GLY A 205 -8.07 -14.08 35.65
CA GLY A 205 -7.66 -14.77 36.87
C GLY A 205 -6.38 -15.57 36.64
N GLY A 206 -5.57 -15.74 37.69
CA GLY A 206 -4.27 -16.42 37.60
C GLY A 206 -4.39 -17.92 37.25
N ALA A 207 -3.34 -18.45 36.64
CA ALA A 207 -3.28 -19.86 36.24
C ALA A 207 -3.15 -20.83 37.43
N GLY A 208 -3.79 -21.99 37.29
CA GLY A 208 -3.62 -23.19 38.12
C GLY A 208 -3.82 -24.42 37.24
N GLU A 209 -2.96 -25.43 37.40
CA GLU A 209 -2.81 -26.54 36.43
C GLU A 209 -3.70 -27.78 36.72
N PRO A 210 -3.76 -28.79 35.82
CA PRO A 210 -5.01 -29.49 35.51
C PRO A 210 -5.29 -30.78 36.32
N GLY A 211 -6.54 -31.26 36.23
CA GLY A 211 -6.99 -32.54 36.78
C GLY A 211 -8.12 -33.21 35.98
N SER A 212 -7.73 -34.17 35.13
CA SER A 212 -8.45 -35.35 34.61
C SER A 212 -9.97 -35.35 34.36
N SER A 213 -10.34 -35.79 33.14
CA SER A 213 -11.71 -36.19 32.75
C SER A 213 -12.21 -37.46 33.46
N PRO A 214 -13.51 -37.79 33.29
CA PRO A 214 -13.79 -39.00 32.50
C PRO A 214 -14.74 -38.73 31.31
N GLY A 215 -14.67 -39.59 30.29
CA GLY A 215 -15.55 -39.53 29.12
C GLY A 215 -16.46 -40.75 29.01
N VAL A 216 -17.53 -40.61 28.23
CA VAL A 216 -18.38 -41.68 27.69
C VAL A 216 -18.70 -41.29 26.25
N GLY A 217 -18.80 -42.24 25.31
CA GLY A 217 -18.95 -41.92 23.89
C GLY A 217 -19.89 -42.86 23.13
N ALA A 218 -20.29 -42.40 21.92
CA ALA A 218 -21.21 -43.03 20.97
C ALA A 218 -22.68 -43.16 21.47
N ASP A 219 -23.72 -43.15 20.61
CA ASP A 219 -23.74 -43.11 19.14
C ASP A 219 -24.99 -42.38 18.57
N ALA A 220 -25.00 -42.16 17.26
CA ALA A 220 -26.11 -41.92 16.32
C ALA A 220 -27.51 -41.49 16.81
N GLY A 221 -27.90 -40.27 16.42
CA GLY A 221 -28.78 -40.10 15.25
C GLY A 221 -30.32 -40.16 15.38
N ALA A 222 -30.96 -39.37 14.50
CA ALA A 222 -32.39 -39.37 14.12
C ALA A 222 -33.45 -38.88 15.14
N ALA A 223 -34.23 -37.88 14.73
CA ALA A 223 -35.53 -37.55 15.31
C ALA A 223 -36.65 -38.14 14.42
N GLY A 224 -37.64 -38.78 15.04
CA GLY A 224 -38.78 -39.41 14.36
C GLY A 224 -40.05 -39.37 15.22
N MET A 225 -41.22 -39.44 14.57
CA MET A 225 -42.54 -39.25 15.20
C MET A 225 -42.99 -40.47 16.05
N PRO A 226 -43.94 -40.30 17.00
CA PRO A 226 -44.13 -41.22 18.13
C PRO A 226 -45.08 -42.41 17.87
N GLY A 227 -44.94 -43.45 18.70
CA GLY A 227 -45.85 -44.59 18.82
C GLY A 227 -45.90 -45.12 20.26
N ALA A 228 -47.04 -45.70 20.69
CA ALA A 228 -47.32 -46.01 22.10
C ALA A 228 -46.92 -47.42 22.55
N GLY A 229 -46.58 -47.59 23.84
CA GLY A 229 -46.37 -48.90 24.49
C GLY A 229 -45.98 -48.82 25.99
N ARG A 230 -46.66 -49.61 26.83
CA ARG A 230 -46.47 -49.81 28.29
C ARG A 230 -46.83 -51.29 28.61
N PRO A 231 -46.52 -51.86 29.80
CA PRO A 231 -45.40 -51.65 30.74
C PRO A 231 -44.82 -53.00 31.28
N GLY A 232 -43.96 -52.95 32.32
CA GLY A 232 -43.52 -54.08 33.18
C GLY A 232 -42.15 -53.77 33.81
N GLU A 233 -41.99 -53.54 35.13
CA GLU A 233 -41.99 -54.49 36.27
C GLU A 233 -40.86 -55.54 36.23
N GLY A 234 -39.97 -55.69 37.24
CA GLY A 234 -39.75 -54.89 38.47
C GLY A 234 -38.84 -55.60 39.51
N GLY A 235 -38.52 -54.93 40.63
CA GLY A 235 -38.11 -55.55 41.92
C GLY A 235 -36.62 -55.68 42.29
N GLY A 236 -36.29 -55.59 43.60
CA GLY A 236 -35.03 -56.08 44.22
C GLY A 236 -34.18 -55.06 45.01
N PRO A 237 -34.00 -55.18 46.36
CA PRO A 237 -33.29 -54.16 47.18
C PRO A 237 -32.17 -54.67 48.14
N GLY A 238 -31.39 -53.74 48.72
CA GLY A 238 -30.49 -53.93 49.89
C GLY A 238 -29.10 -53.28 49.74
N GLY A 239 -28.35 -52.86 50.78
CA GLY A 239 -28.67 -52.79 52.22
C GLY A 239 -27.49 -52.42 53.16
N THR A 240 -27.35 -51.14 53.54
CA THR A 240 -26.77 -50.56 54.79
C THR A 240 -25.33 -50.87 55.33
N ALA A 241 -24.54 -49.78 55.45
CA ALA A 241 -23.79 -49.30 56.65
C ALA A 241 -22.47 -49.95 57.20
N GLY A 242 -21.56 -49.08 57.68
CA GLY A 242 -20.31 -49.36 58.44
C GLY A 242 -19.47 -48.07 58.67
N ALA A 243 -18.63 -47.95 59.73
CA ALA A 243 -17.96 -46.68 60.10
C ALA A 243 -16.69 -46.78 61.02
N ARG A 244 -15.91 -45.66 61.10
CA ARG A 244 -14.72 -45.35 61.98
C ARG A 244 -13.40 -46.05 61.61
N GLY A 245 -12.17 -45.60 61.96
CA GLY A 245 -11.66 -44.40 62.67
C GLY A 245 -10.12 -44.46 62.96
N HIS A 246 -9.51 -43.41 63.55
CA HIS A 246 -8.07 -43.25 64.01
C HIS A 246 -7.00 -43.09 62.87
N GLU A 247 -5.93 -42.26 62.90
CA GLU A 247 -4.98 -41.64 63.89
C GLU A 247 -3.70 -42.47 64.16
N ALA A 248 -2.44 -41.98 64.32
CA ALA A 248 -1.70 -40.69 64.19
C ALA A 248 -0.15 -41.04 64.18
N PRO A 249 0.89 -40.27 64.65
CA PRO A 249 1.18 -38.82 64.86
C PRO A 249 2.59 -38.36 64.30
N GLY A 250 3.17 -37.20 64.71
CA GLY A 250 4.66 -36.96 64.71
C GLY A 250 5.28 -35.56 64.40
N HIS A 251 5.99 -34.96 65.38
CA HIS A 251 6.76 -33.66 65.44
C HIS A 251 8.14 -33.59 64.68
N ALA A 252 8.95 -32.49 64.59
CA ALA A 252 8.94 -30.99 64.74
C ALA A 252 10.40 -30.44 64.45
N GLY A 253 10.85 -29.16 64.48
CA GLY A 253 10.33 -27.76 64.63
C GLY A 253 11.39 -26.75 65.20
N ARG A 254 11.24 -25.40 65.01
CA ARG A 254 12.10 -24.23 65.50
C ARG A 254 13.42 -23.98 64.71
N GLN A 255 14.22 -22.87 64.75
CA GLN A 255 14.26 -21.44 65.24
C GLN A 255 15.46 -20.70 64.55
N GLY A 256 15.76 -19.37 64.60
CA GLY A 256 15.04 -18.13 64.99
C GLY A 256 15.91 -16.93 65.50
N ALA A 257 15.80 -15.72 64.88
CA ALA A 257 16.20 -14.34 65.36
C ALA A 257 17.71 -13.87 65.37
N ALA A 258 18.12 -12.56 65.44
CA ALA A 258 17.63 -11.23 64.95
C ALA A 258 18.59 -10.03 65.30
N GLY A 259 18.54 -8.87 64.57
CA GLY A 259 18.75 -7.48 65.11
C GLY A 259 19.92 -6.55 64.64
N GLY A 260 19.67 -5.20 64.58
CA GLY A 260 20.67 -4.10 64.81
C GLY A 260 21.17 -3.19 63.63
N PRO A 261 21.16 -1.83 63.73
CA PRO A 261 21.69 -0.88 62.70
C PRO A 261 22.81 0.11 63.14
N GLY A 262 23.45 0.82 62.19
CA GLY A 262 24.45 1.90 62.41
C GLY A 262 24.89 2.63 61.12
N ALA A 263 25.66 3.74 61.20
CA ALA A 263 25.99 4.61 60.03
C ALA A 263 27.40 5.27 60.08
N GLY A 264 27.97 5.62 58.91
CA GLY A 264 29.22 6.42 58.76
C GLY A 264 29.85 6.36 57.35
N GLY A 265 30.65 7.39 56.99
CA GLY A 265 31.57 7.43 55.83
C GLY A 265 33.05 7.55 56.29
N PRO A 266 34.08 7.80 55.43
CA PRO A 266 34.04 8.39 54.08
C PRO A 266 34.90 7.65 52.99
N HIS A 267 35.21 8.34 51.88
CA HIS A 267 36.12 7.98 50.75
C HIS A 267 37.62 7.81 51.16
N PRO A 268 38.56 7.25 50.32
CA PRO A 268 38.69 7.46 48.85
C PRO A 268 39.14 6.28 47.93
N ALA A 269 39.05 6.54 46.60
CA ALA A 269 39.78 6.04 45.41
C ALA A 269 40.50 4.67 45.31
N ALA A 270 40.22 3.94 44.21
CA ALA A 270 41.20 3.17 43.39
C ALA A 270 40.58 2.75 42.02
N ASP A 271 41.41 2.39 41.04
CA ASP A 271 41.06 2.14 39.62
C ASP A 271 40.38 0.78 39.29
N GLY A 272 39.95 0.61 38.03
CA GLY A 272 39.26 -0.59 37.48
C GLY A 272 40.20 -1.72 36.98
N PRO A 273 39.85 -2.51 35.93
CA PRO A 273 38.78 -2.33 34.94
C PRO A 273 37.63 -3.38 35.01
N GLY A 274 36.49 -3.07 34.38
CA GLY A 274 35.35 -3.97 34.22
C GLY A 274 35.36 -4.75 32.89
N ALA A 275 34.79 -5.96 32.89
CA ALA A 275 34.78 -6.85 31.72
C ALA A 275 33.74 -6.47 30.64
N ALA A 276 33.96 -6.94 29.41
CA ALA A 276 33.10 -6.64 28.26
C ALA A 276 31.70 -7.25 28.35
N GLY A 277 30.67 -6.43 28.15
CA GLY A 277 29.30 -6.87 27.88
C GLY A 277 29.06 -7.05 26.38
N ALA A 278 28.41 -8.14 25.97
CA ALA A 278 28.06 -8.38 24.58
C ALA A 278 27.00 -7.37 24.09
N PRO A 279 27.07 -6.92 22.81
CA PRO A 279 26.09 -5.98 22.27
C PRO A 279 24.70 -6.63 22.19
N ARG A 280 23.68 -5.91 22.65
CA ARG A 280 22.27 -6.28 22.39
C ARG A 280 21.99 -6.09 20.91
N ALA A 281 21.35 -7.07 20.28
CA ALA A 281 20.89 -6.96 18.90
C ALA A 281 19.86 -5.84 18.77
N SER A 282 20.10 -4.90 17.85
CA SER A 282 19.10 -3.92 17.43
C SER A 282 18.13 -4.60 16.46
N ALA A 283 16.83 -4.49 16.70
CA ALA A 283 15.82 -4.95 15.77
C ALA A 283 15.58 -3.85 14.72
N ALA A 284 15.82 -4.17 13.44
CA ALA A 284 15.67 -3.22 12.35
C ALA A 284 14.18 -2.93 12.06
N GLY A 285 13.70 -1.76 12.51
CA GLY A 285 12.49 -1.14 11.97
C GLY A 285 12.87 -0.20 10.83
N GLY A 286 12.14 -0.25 9.71
CA GLY A 286 12.40 0.62 8.56
C GLY A 286 12.06 2.10 8.83
N PRO A 287 12.77 3.07 8.21
CA PRO A 287 12.53 4.49 8.41
C PRO A 287 11.28 5.00 7.68
N GLY A 288 10.60 5.96 8.31
CA GLY A 288 9.36 6.59 7.85
C GLY A 288 8.60 7.23 9.02
N ALA A 289 8.13 8.46 8.86
CA ALA A 289 7.33 9.15 9.87
C ALA A 289 5.89 8.59 9.94
N GLY A 290 5.27 8.55 11.13
CA GLY A 290 3.83 8.26 11.24
C GLY A 290 3.38 7.60 12.55
N GLY A 291 4.01 6.50 12.96
CA GLY A 291 3.55 5.76 14.15
C GLY A 291 4.44 4.59 14.58
N PRO A 292 4.01 3.79 15.58
CA PRO A 292 4.51 2.42 15.75
C PRO A 292 4.09 1.58 14.53
N PRO A 293 4.77 0.44 14.24
CA PRO A 293 4.30 -0.47 13.19
C PRO A 293 2.85 -0.89 13.46
N GLY A 294 2.05 -0.93 12.39
CA GLY A 294 0.69 -1.47 12.43
C GLY A 294 0.66 -2.96 12.81
N VAL A 295 -0.53 -3.55 12.83
CA VAL A 295 -0.71 -4.99 13.09
C VAL A 295 -0.32 -5.79 11.84
N THR A 296 0.97 -5.80 11.54
CA THR A 296 1.62 -6.52 10.44
C THR A 296 1.67 -8.02 10.76
N VAL A 297 1.54 -8.86 9.75
CA VAL A 297 1.67 -10.32 9.91
C VAL A 297 3.18 -10.67 10.00
N PRO A 298 3.67 -11.32 11.09
CA PRO A 298 5.09 -11.61 11.24
C PRO A 298 5.66 -12.42 10.06
N GLY A 299 6.67 -11.87 9.40
CA GLY A 299 7.31 -12.48 8.22
C GLY A 299 6.68 -12.10 6.87
N LEU A 300 5.60 -11.32 6.85
CA LEU A 300 4.98 -10.80 5.62
C LEU A 300 5.28 -9.31 5.44
N PRO A 301 6.02 -8.89 4.40
CA PRO A 301 6.23 -7.47 4.10
C PRO A 301 4.94 -6.70 3.80
N ASN A 302 4.80 -5.52 4.39
CA ASN A 302 3.59 -4.70 4.38
C ASN A 302 3.10 -4.35 2.95
N PHE A 303 4.01 -4.21 1.99
CA PHE A 303 3.67 -3.88 0.60
C PHE A 303 2.84 -4.96 -0.11
N LEU A 304 2.83 -6.21 0.38
CA LEU A 304 2.10 -7.31 -0.25
C LEU A 304 0.58 -7.26 0.00
N CYS A 305 0.14 -6.68 1.13
CA CYS A 305 -1.26 -6.71 1.57
C CYS A 305 -1.69 -5.40 2.26
N ASP A 306 -0.90 -4.95 3.23
CA ASP A 306 -1.27 -3.85 4.12
C ASP A 306 -1.34 -2.51 3.37
N PHE A 307 -0.45 -2.29 2.40
CA PHE A 307 -0.47 -1.12 1.53
C PHE A 307 -1.75 -1.06 0.67
N LEU A 308 -2.12 -2.17 0.02
CA LEU A 308 -3.36 -2.26 -0.76
C LEU A 308 -4.59 -1.99 0.11
N LEU A 309 -4.57 -2.44 1.38
CA LEU A 309 -5.63 -2.15 2.35
C LEU A 309 -5.62 -0.67 2.80
N ASP A 310 -4.48 -0.02 2.89
CA ASP A 310 -4.39 1.40 3.27
C ASP A 310 -4.96 2.31 2.16
N THR A 311 -4.61 2.06 0.89
CA THR A 311 -5.25 2.70 -0.28
C THR A 311 -6.77 2.48 -0.27
N THR A 312 -7.20 1.25 0.01
CA THR A 312 -8.64 0.91 0.09
C THR A 312 -9.36 1.69 1.19
N ARG A 313 -8.71 1.87 2.36
CA ARG A 313 -9.26 2.66 3.48
C ARG A 313 -9.32 4.15 3.16
N ALA A 314 -8.30 4.71 2.51
CA ALA A 314 -8.31 6.11 2.08
C ALA A 314 -9.46 6.40 1.11
N ALA A 315 -9.62 5.57 0.08
CA ALA A 315 -10.73 5.72 -0.86
C ALA A 315 -12.10 5.54 -0.19
N ALA A 316 -12.27 4.52 0.67
CA ALA A 316 -13.52 4.32 1.42
C ALA A 316 -13.83 5.49 2.39
N ASN A 317 -12.82 6.11 2.98
CA ASN A 317 -12.96 7.32 3.81
C ASN A 317 -13.38 8.54 2.96
N MET A 318 -12.81 8.71 1.77
CA MET A 318 -13.20 9.78 0.83
C MET A 318 -14.63 9.59 0.29
N ILE A 319 -15.06 8.34 0.03
CA ILE A 319 -16.45 8.02 -0.34
C ILE A 319 -17.41 8.38 0.80
N ARG A 320 -17.11 7.91 2.03
CA ARG A 320 -17.87 8.21 3.25
C ARG A 320 -18.06 9.72 3.47
N ASN A 321 -16.97 10.47 3.39
CA ASN A 321 -16.95 11.91 3.62
C ASN A 321 -17.34 12.72 2.37
N ARG A 322 -17.73 12.05 1.27
CA ARG A 322 -18.12 12.64 -0.02
C ARG A 322 -17.09 13.65 -0.53
N THR A 323 -15.81 13.39 -0.32
CA THR A 323 -14.73 14.36 -0.48
C THR A 323 -14.68 14.93 -1.90
N LEU A 324 -14.89 14.10 -2.92
CA LEU A 324 -14.91 14.58 -4.31
C LEU A 324 -16.21 15.34 -4.64
N ASP A 325 -17.31 15.18 -3.91
CA ASP A 325 -18.51 16.02 -4.10
C ASP A 325 -18.35 17.41 -3.47
N ARG A 326 -17.53 17.50 -2.41
CA ARG A 326 -17.14 18.77 -1.76
C ARG A 326 -16.06 19.50 -2.58
N PHE A 327 -15.18 18.74 -3.24
CA PHE A 327 -14.08 19.21 -4.07
C PHE A 327 -14.21 18.60 -5.49
N PRO A 328 -15.04 19.21 -6.36
CA PRO A 328 -15.48 18.59 -7.62
C PRO A 328 -14.43 18.57 -8.73
N ASN A 329 -13.44 19.45 -8.68
CA ASN A 329 -12.41 19.63 -9.70
C ASN A 329 -11.16 18.76 -9.44
N LEU A 330 -10.98 18.27 -8.21
CA LEU A 330 -9.92 17.32 -7.87
C LEU A 330 -9.97 16.04 -8.73
N SER A 331 -8.79 15.63 -9.21
CA SER A 331 -8.57 14.30 -9.79
C SER A 331 -7.61 13.52 -8.92
N VAL A 332 -8.05 12.37 -8.39
CA VAL A 332 -7.29 11.59 -7.42
C VAL A 332 -6.93 10.23 -7.99
N ILE A 333 -5.63 9.95 -8.11
CA ILE A 333 -5.08 8.65 -8.54
C ILE A 333 -4.96 7.76 -7.31
N LEU A 334 -5.54 6.56 -7.39
CA LEU A 334 -5.41 5.49 -6.41
C LEU A 334 -4.42 4.44 -6.94
N PRO A 335 -3.31 4.18 -6.23
CA PRO A 335 -2.25 3.33 -6.74
C PRO A 335 -2.56 1.85 -6.59
N HIS A 336 -1.76 1.02 -7.29
CA HIS A 336 -1.80 -0.44 -7.20
C HIS A 336 -3.20 -0.98 -7.57
N GLY A 337 -3.80 -0.44 -8.63
CA GLY A 337 -5.19 -0.71 -9.01
C GLY A 337 -6.24 -0.23 -8.00
N GLY A 338 -5.91 0.74 -7.15
CA GLY A 338 -6.74 1.12 -6.00
C GLY A 338 -6.79 0.05 -4.90
N GLY A 339 -5.84 -0.88 -4.89
CA GLY A 339 -5.77 -2.01 -3.97
C GLY A 339 -6.99 -2.92 -4.08
N PHE A 340 -7.68 -3.11 -2.95
CA PHE A 340 -8.87 -3.97 -2.88
C PHE A 340 -10.17 -3.24 -3.23
N LEU A 341 -10.17 -1.91 -3.44
CA LEU A 341 -11.40 -1.13 -3.67
C LEU A 341 -12.26 -1.68 -4.83
N PRO A 342 -11.73 -1.99 -6.04
CA PRO A 342 -12.52 -2.62 -7.11
C PRO A 342 -13.12 -3.96 -6.69
N HIS A 343 -12.32 -4.79 -6.00
CA HIS A 343 -12.69 -6.13 -5.54
C HIS A 343 -13.81 -6.14 -4.49
N ILE A 344 -14.00 -5.04 -3.75
CA ILE A 344 -15.03 -4.91 -2.71
C ILE A 344 -16.13 -3.90 -3.06
N ALA A 345 -16.15 -3.33 -4.27
CA ALA A 345 -17.08 -2.30 -4.71
C ALA A 345 -18.56 -2.63 -4.38
N THR A 346 -19.01 -3.82 -4.80
CA THR A 346 -20.39 -4.30 -4.56
C THR A 346 -20.69 -4.54 -3.07
N ARG A 347 -19.68 -4.82 -2.25
CA ARG A 347 -19.82 -4.93 -0.79
C ARG A 347 -19.96 -3.55 -0.15
N LEU A 348 -19.18 -2.56 -0.57
CA LEU A 348 -19.31 -1.19 -0.08
C LEU A 348 -20.67 -0.60 -0.48
N GLU A 349 -21.15 -0.88 -1.69
CA GLU A 349 -22.49 -0.48 -2.15
C GLU A 349 -23.61 -1.16 -1.34
N ALA A 350 -23.55 -2.49 -1.16
CA ALA A 350 -24.58 -3.23 -0.42
C ALA A 350 -24.64 -2.88 1.09
N PHE A 351 -23.53 -2.40 1.66
CA PHE A 351 -23.44 -1.96 3.06
C PHE A 351 -23.24 -0.43 3.19
N ALA A 352 -23.63 0.36 2.18
CA ALA A 352 -23.48 1.82 2.17
C ALA A 352 -24.20 2.51 3.37
N GLY A 353 -25.34 1.96 3.78
CA GLY A 353 -26.07 2.37 4.99
C GLY A 353 -25.43 1.99 6.33
N SER A 354 -24.27 1.30 6.32
CA SER A 354 -23.48 0.94 7.52
C SER A 354 -22.22 1.79 7.70
N PHE A 355 -21.99 2.78 6.83
CA PHE A 355 -21.08 3.88 7.13
C PHE A 355 -21.68 4.81 8.20
N ASP A 356 -20.84 5.58 8.88
CA ASP A 356 -21.26 6.61 9.84
C ASP A 356 -20.53 7.94 9.54
N PRO A 357 -21.19 8.96 8.95
CA PRO A 357 -22.60 8.96 8.54
C PRO A 357 -22.87 7.95 7.42
N PRO A 358 -24.11 7.41 7.32
CA PRO A 358 -24.53 6.58 6.20
C PRO A 358 -24.38 7.30 4.86
N VAL A 359 -24.03 6.57 3.80
CA VAL A 359 -24.03 7.07 2.43
C VAL A 359 -25.02 6.28 1.57
N GLU A 360 -25.59 6.92 0.56
CA GLU A 360 -26.45 6.23 -0.40
C GLU A 360 -25.62 5.27 -1.28
N PRO A 361 -26.14 4.08 -1.65
CA PRO A 361 -25.43 3.12 -2.51
C PRO A 361 -24.88 3.74 -3.81
N ALA A 362 -25.62 4.68 -4.40
CA ALA A 362 -25.19 5.42 -5.59
C ALA A 362 -23.87 6.19 -5.37
N VAL A 363 -23.64 6.78 -4.19
CA VAL A 363 -22.43 7.57 -3.90
C VAL A 363 -21.16 6.72 -4.01
N VAL A 364 -21.25 5.47 -3.56
CA VAL A 364 -20.15 4.49 -3.68
C VAL A 364 -19.85 4.24 -5.16
N ARG A 365 -20.90 3.96 -5.95
CA ARG A 365 -20.77 3.69 -7.38
C ARG A 365 -20.24 4.90 -8.16
N ASP A 366 -20.78 6.09 -7.89
CA ASP A 366 -20.38 7.33 -8.56
C ASP A 366 -18.90 7.63 -8.31
N HIS A 367 -18.44 7.53 -7.05
CA HIS A 367 -17.03 7.80 -6.72
C HIS A 367 -16.05 6.81 -7.37
N LEU A 368 -16.43 5.53 -7.56
CA LEU A 368 -15.61 4.53 -8.28
C LEU A 368 -15.34 4.93 -9.75
N HIS A 369 -16.18 5.78 -10.36
CA HIS A 369 -15.97 6.33 -11.69
C HIS A 369 -15.34 7.74 -11.69
N ARG A 370 -15.03 8.29 -10.51
CA ARG A 370 -14.37 9.61 -10.34
C ARG A 370 -12.88 9.51 -10.00
N PHE A 371 -12.47 8.48 -9.26
CA PHE A 371 -11.06 8.18 -9.06
C PHE A 371 -10.36 7.79 -10.38
N TYR A 372 -9.05 8.00 -10.43
CA TYR A 372 -8.13 7.37 -11.38
C TYR A 372 -7.43 6.18 -10.71
N TYR A 373 -6.92 5.25 -11.50
CA TYR A 373 -6.33 4.00 -11.02
C TYR A 373 -5.06 3.70 -11.81
N ASP A 374 -3.91 3.57 -11.15
CA ASP A 374 -2.68 3.15 -11.83
C ASP A 374 -2.50 1.61 -11.86
N THR A 375 -1.56 1.14 -12.68
CA THR A 375 -1.14 -0.28 -12.77
C THR A 375 0.16 -0.58 -12.01
N ALA A 376 0.48 0.17 -10.96
CA ALA A 376 1.76 0.06 -10.25
C ALA A 376 2.01 -1.36 -9.68
N GLY A 377 3.23 -1.87 -9.90
CA GLY A 377 3.64 -3.23 -9.55
C GLY A 377 3.05 -4.35 -10.45
N PRO A 378 3.44 -5.61 -10.24
CA PRO A 378 2.96 -6.76 -11.03
C PRO A 378 1.53 -7.18 -10.62
N MET A 379 0.56 -6.30 -10.88
CA MET A 379 -0.87 -6.51 -10.62
C MET A 379 -1.58 -6.99 -11.89
N SER A 380 -2.28 -8.13 -11.83
CA SER A 380 -2.90 -8.76 -13.01
C SER A 380 -4.21 -9.49 -12.67
N PRO A 381 -5.23 -9.50 -13.55
CA PRO A 381 -5.33 -8.79 -14.83
C PRO A 381 -6.10 -7.46 -14.69
N ALA A 382 -5.98 -6.58 -15.69
CA ALA A 382 -6.79 -5.38 -15.84
C ALA A 382 -8.31 -5.69 -15.90
N GLY A 383 -8.69 -6.93 -16.22
CA GLY A 383 -10.08 -7.39 -16.25
C GLY A 383 -10.93 -7.06 -15.01
N THR A 384 -10.38 -7.06 -13.79
CA THR A 384 -11.15 -6.64 -12.59
C THR A 384 -11.41 -5.14 -12.57
N LEU A 385 -10.41 -4.32 -12.93
CA LEU A 385 -10.57 -2.87 -13.07
C LEU A 385 -11.59 -2.55 -14.18
N LEU A 386 -11.37 -3.09 -15.38
CA LEU A 386 -12.23 -2.89 -16.56
C LEU A 386 -13.69 -3.36 -16.35
N ALA A 387 -13.94 -4.25 -15.38
CA ALA A 387 -15.29 -4.71 -15.01
C ALA A 387 -15.99 -3.82 -13.96
N THR A 388 -15.31 -2.81 -13.39
CA THR A 388 -15.79 -2.05 -12.21
C THR A 388 -15.59 -0.54 -12.31
N VAL A 389 -14.59 -0.06 -13.04
CA VAL A 389 -14.27 1.37 -13.21
C VAL A 389 -14.26 1.76 -14.70
N ASP A 390 -14.29 3.06 -14.98
CA ASP A 390 -14.23 3.57 -16.35
C ASP A 390 -12.82 3.35 -16.94
N PRO A 391 -12.65 2.67 -18.09
CA PRO A 391 -11.34 2.48 -18.72
C PRO A 391 -10.62 3.80 -19.09
N ALA A 392 -11.33 4.93 -19.20
CA ALA A 392 -10.72 6.26 -19.37
C ALA A 392 -10.02 6.80 -18.10
N ARG A 393 -10.19 6.12 -16.95
CA ARG A 393 -9.60 6.44 -15.64
C ARG A 393 -8.38 5.57 -15.29
N ILE A 394 -8.03 4.58 -16.10
CA ILE A 394 -6.89 3.67 -15.83
C ILE A 394 -5.61 4.26 -16.44
N LEU A 395 -4.51 4.25 -15.69
CA LEU A 395 -3.22 4.86 -16.01
C LEU A 395 -2.09 3.82 -15.89
N PHE A 396 -1.02 3.94 -16.67
CA PHE A 396 0.18 3.14 -16.44
C PHE A 396 1.01 3.71 -15.28
N GLY A 397 1.51 2.83 -14.41
CA GLY A 397 2.48 3.14 -13.36
C GLY A 397 3.47 1.99 -13.16
N SER A 398 4.72 2.28 -12.80
CA SER A 398 5.77 1.26 -12.63
C SER A 398 6.03 0.85 -11.18
N ASP A 399 5.83 1.74 -10.20
CA ASP A 399 6.29 1.61 -8.80
C ASP A 399 7.84 1.58 -8.66
N TRP A 400 8.60 1.88 -9.72
CA TRP A 400 10.07 1.87 -9.63
C TRP A 400 10.60 3.06 -8.82
N PRO A 401 11.67 2.92 -8.01
CA PRO A 401 12.45 1.71 -7.71
C PRO A 401 11.97 0.86 -6.51
N ALA A 402 10.73 1.01 -6.02
CA ALA A 402 10.18 0.09 -5.01
C ALA A 402 9.84 -1.28 -5.62
N CYS A 403 9.29 -1.30 -6.84
CA CYS A 403 9.33 -2.46 -7.72
C CYS A 403 10.69 -2.53 -8.45
N PRO A 404 11.44 -3.64 -8.36
CA PRO A 404 12.72 -3.82 -9.05
C PRO A 404 12.65 -3.70 -10.58
N ALA A 405 13.74 -3.26 -11.22
CA ALA A 405 13.81 -2.98 -12.66
C ALA A 405 13.59 -4.22 -13.56
N ASP A 406 13.89 -5.42 -13.07
CA ASP A 406 13.54 -6.70 -13.68
C ASP A 406 12.06 -7.04 -13.50
N MET A 407 11.51 -6.84 -12.29
CA MET A 407 10.07 -7.01 -12.05
C MET A 407 9.21 -6.05 -12.89
N VAL A 408 9.67 -4.83 -13.16
CA VAL A 408 8.98 -3.89 -14.06
C VAL A 408 9.10 -4.35 -15.52
N ALA A 409 10.31 -4.52 -16.04
CA ALA A 409 10.55 -4.72 -17.48
C ALA A 409 10.32 -6.15 -17.99
N ASP A 410 10.57 -7.17 -17.16
CA ASP A 410 10.48 -8.58 -17.54
C ASP A 410 9.17 -9.25 -17.07
N VAL A 411 8.44 -8.65 -16.11
CA VAL A 411 7.19 -9.20 -15.56
C VAL A 411 6.00 -8.26 -15.74
N ALA A 412 6.00 -7.07 -15.14
CA ALA A 412 4.81 -6.20 -15.09
C ALA A 412 4.41 -5.67 -16.48
N VAL A 413 5.34 -5.06 -17.21
CA VAL A 413 5.07 -4.53 -18.57
C VAL A 413 4.68 -5.66 -19.55
N PRO A 414 5.40 -6.80 -19.63
CA PRO A 414 4.98 -7.93 -20.46
C PRO A 414 3.63 -8.55 -20.07
N ALA A 415 3.32 -8.66 -18.77
CA ALA A 415 2.03 -9.17 -18.31
C ALA A 415 0.87 -8.24 -18.70
N LEU A 416 1.05 -6.93 -18.54
CA LEU A 416 0.08 -5.94 -19.00
C LEU A 416 -0.08 -5.99 -20.52
N ALA A 417 1.04 -6.06 -21.27
CA ALA A 417 1.08 -6.17 -22.73
C ALA A 417 0.38 -7.45 -23.26
N ALA A 418 0.43 -8.54 -22.52
CA ALA A 418 -0.21 -9.82 -22.87
C ALA A 418 -1.67 -9.95 -22.41
N ASP A 419 -2.19 -9.03 -21.59
CA ASP A 419 -3.55 -9.12 -21.03
C ASP A 419 -4.62 -9.04 -22.15
N PRO A 420 -5.45 -10.08 -22.34
CA PRO A 420 -6.47 -10.11 -23.39
C PRO A 420 -7.69 -9.21 -23.09
N ALA A 421 -7.85 -8.70 -21.86
CA ALA A 421 -8.86 -7.69 -21.55
C ALA A 421 -8.47 -6.30 -22.12
N LEU A 422 -7.17 -6.05 -22.31
CA LEU A 422 -6.67 -4.83 -22.93
C LEU A 422 -6.61 -4.98 -24.45
N THR A 423 -7.68 -4.56 -25.12
CA THR A 423 -7.66 -4.33 -26.58
C THR A 423 -6.57 -3.31 -26.95
N PRO A 424 -6.06 -3.28 -28.19
CA PRO A 424 -5.03 -2.32 -28.58
C PRO A 424 -5.41 -0.85 -28.31
N ALA A 425 -6.69 -0.48 -28.46
CA ALA A 425 -7.17 0.85 -28.11
C ALA A 425 -7.13 1.13 -26.60
N LEU A 426 -7.56 0.17 -25.75
CA LEU A 426 -7.45 0.30 -24.30
C LEU A 426 -5.98 0.35 -23.83
N ARG A 427 -5.10 -0.41 -24.49
CA ARG A 427 -3.66 -0.42 -24.23
C ARG A 427 -3.04 0.97 -24.45
N ARG A 428 -3.33 1.63 -25.58
CA ARG A 428 -2.89 3.01 -25.83
C ARG A 428 -3.48 4.00 -24.82
N ALA A 429 -4.75 3.84 -24.46
CA ALA A 429 -5.41 4.69 -23.48
C ALA A 429 -4.72 4.63 -22.11
N VAL A 430 -4.49 3.42 -21.58
CA VAL A 430 -3.80 3.18 -20.30
C VAL A 430 -2.34 3.64 -20.37
N ASN A 431 -1.61 3.25 -21.42
CA ASN A 431 -0.19 3.58 -21.58
C ASN A 431 0.06 5.09 -21.69
N ARG A 432 -0.86 5.87 -22.28
CA ARG A 432 -0.57 7.27 -22.67
C ARG A 432 -1.77 8.20 -22.66
N GLU A 433 -2.83 7.89 -23.40
CA GLU A 433 -3.86 8.89 -23.74
C GLU A 433 -4.64 9.37 -22.51
N ASN A 434 -4.85 8.50 -21.51
CA ASN A 434 -5.52 8.85 -20.26
C ASN A 434 -4.63 9.77 -19.39
N ALA A 435 -3.31 9.52 -19.33
CA ALA A 435 -2.38 10.37 -18.60
C ALA A 435 -2.24 11.76 -19.25
N LEU A 436 -2.20 11.85 -20.58
CA LEU A 436 -2.22 13.13 -21.30
C LEU A 436 -3.53 13.91 -21.11
N ARG A 437 -4.67 13.21 -20.94
CA ARG A 437 -5.97 13.85 -20.67
C ARG A 437 -6.08 14.38 -19.24
N LEU A 438 -5.49 13.66 -18.28
CA LEU A 438 -5.44 14.04 -16.86
C LEU A 438 -4.42 15.16 -16.59
N MET A 439 -3.23 15.07 -17.19
CA MET A 439 -2.15 16.05 -17.05
C MET A 439 -1.71 16.57 -18.44
N PRO A 440 -2.44 17.53 -19.04
CA PRO A 440 -2.08 18.08 -20.37
C PRO A 440 -0.68 18.70 -20.44
N ARG A 441 -0.11 19.11 -19.29
CA ARG A 441 1.27 19.62 -19.18
C ARG A 441 2.34 18.57 -19.51
N LEU A 442 2.00 17.28 -19.60
CA LEU A 442 2.92 16.20 -20.00
C LEU A 442 3.23 16.18 -21.51
N VAL A 443 2.54 17.00 -22.32
CA VAL A 443 2.94 17.28 -23.70
C VAL A 443 4.05 18.33 -23.67
N PRO A 444 5.28 18.05 -24.17
CA PRO A 444 6.32 19.06 -24.30
C PRO A 444 5.87 20.23 -25.20
N ALA A 445 6.27 21.44 -24.84
CA ALA A 445 5.89 22.69 -25.50
C ALA A 445 6.72 22.98 -26.78
#